data_AF-A0A0E9N392-F1
#
_entry.id   AF-A0A0E9N392-F1
#
_cell.length_a   1.000
_cell.length_b   1.000
_cell.length_c   1.000
_cell.angle_alpha   90.00
_cell.angle_beta   90.00
_cell.angle_gamma   90.00
#
_symmetry.space_group_name_H-M   'P 1'
#
loop_
_entity.id
_entity.type
_entity.pdbx_description
1 polymer ?
#
loop_
_entity_poly.entity_id
_entity_poly.type
_entity_poly.pdbx_seq_one_letter_code
_entity_poly.pdbx_strand_id
1 'polypeptide(L)'
;MKNVKDMSTNRPKNTIKRQIKKAIQEEAVDIVYPGTQFDPDREAILNEFKGIRQAIFDKQTPKDNLRSKMLQLKFMMQEYLQTQALPEKQWETQKAPSFAAFLKEYIHRVNRKNKDFAQDISVKAAELSLVINSRRKPTEKIIYRLEIHSNHFFPAVLWFKIMEKDRENELRSNHDIIEKERKHVKKVLEIA
;
A
#
# COMPACT_ATOMS: atom_id res chain seq x y z
N MET A 1 -43.05 47.50 23.93
CA MET A 1 -41.68 47.68 24.48
C MET A 1 -41.26 46.40 25.19
N LYS A 2 -40.01 45.93 24.92
CA LYS A 2 -39.26 44.78 25.50
C LYS A 2 -39.79 43.39 25.09
N ASN A 3 -39.14 42.55 24.27
CA ASN A 3 -37.75 42.21 23.97
C ASN A 3 -37.07 41.24 24.97
N VAL A 4 -36.88 39.99 24.48
CA VAL A 4 -35.68 39.13 24.55
C VAL A 4 -35.36 38.33 25.83
N LYS A 5 -34.91 37.08 25.57
CA LYS A 5 -34.17 36.11 26.42
C LYS A 5 -35.05 35.44 27.49
N ASP A 6 -35.13 34.12 27.63
CA ASP A 6 -34.15 33.06 27.43
C ASP A 6 -34.86 31.73 27.12
N MET A 7 -34.53 31.09 26.00
CA MET A 7 -34.65 29.64 25.87
C MET A 7 -33.28 29.10 25.46
N SER A 8 -32.34 29.22 26.40
CA SER A 8 -31.05 28.54 26.37
C SER A 8 -31.30 27.05 26.53
N THR A 9 -31.42 26.33 25.42
CA THR A 9 -31.40 24.87 25.34
C THR A 9 -29.98 24.36 25.56
N ASN A 10 -29.42 24.62 26.75
CA ASN A 10 -28.14 24.05 27.17
C ASN A 10 -28.38 22.63 27.72
N ARG A 11 -28.66 21.66 26.83
CA ARG A 11 -28.52 20.24 27.19
C ARG A 11 -27.03 20.00 27.47
N PRO A 12 -26.64 19.65 28.70
CA PRO A 12 -25.23 19.65 29.07
C PRO A 12 -24.49 18.60 28.23
N LYS A 13 -23.48 19.05 27.49
CA LYS A 13 -22.52 18.22 26.69
C LYS A 13 -21.96 17.01 27.47
N ASN A 14 -22.10 17.02 28.79
CA ASN A 14 -21.69 15.97 29.71
C ASN A 14 -22.56 14.70 29.65
N THR A 15 -23.86 14.82 29.34
CA THR A 15 -24.77 13.66 29.29
C THR A 15 -24.54 12.83 28.04
N ILE A 16 -24.30 13.49 26.91
CA ILE A 16 -24.01 12.82 25.63
C ILE A 16 -22.66 12.10 25.70
N LYS A 17 -21.62 12.74 26.26
CA LYS A 17 -20.31 12.08 26.50
C LYS A 17 -20.44 10.85 27.41
N ARG A 18 -21.30 10.92 28.43
CA ARG A 18 -21.54 9.81 29.36
C ARG A 18 -22.31 8.67 28.70
N GLN A 19 -23.25 8.97 27.81
CA GLN A 19 -24.00 7.98 27.03
C GLN A 19 -23.12 7.29 25.99
N ILE A 20 -22.27 8.04 25.27
CA ILE A 20 -21.29 7.47 24.32
C ILE A 20 -20.29 6.57 25.04
N LYS A 21 -19.77 6.99 26.20
CA LYS A 21 -18.85 6.17 27.01
C LYS A 21 -19.50 4.86 27.48
N LYS A 22 -20.81 4.90 27.79
CA LYS A 22 -21.58 3.73 28.22
C LYS A 22 -21.89 2.78 27.06
N ALA A 23 -22.26 3.32 25.90
CA ALA A 23 -22.47 2.53 24.68
C ALA A 23 -21.19 1.84 24.19
N ILE A 24 -20.04 2.52 24.24
CA ILE A 24 -18.72 1.91 23.92
C ILE A 24 -18.38 0.80 24.93
N GLN A 25 -18.74 0.96 26.21
CA GLN A 25 -18.54 -0.09 27.22
C GLN A 25 -19.46 -1.29 27.01
N GLU A 26 -20.70 -1.08 26.55
CA GLU A 26 -21.68 -2.15 26.31
C GLU A 26 -21.37 -2.93 25.01
N GLU A 27 -20.92 -2.28 23.93
CA GLU A 27 -20.47 -2.94 22.69
C GLU A 27 -19.11 -3.64 22.83
N ALA A 28 -18.23 -3.16 23.72
CA ALA A 28 -16.92 -3.78 23.95
C ALA A 28 -16.99 -5.12 24.73
N VAL A 29 -18.15 -5.47 25.29
CA VAL A 29 -18.34 -6.76 26.00
C VAL A 29 -18.35 -7.94 25.02
N ASP A 30 -18.71 -7.71 23.75
CA ASP A 30 -18.90 -8.79 22.77
C ASP A 30 -17.74 -8.96 21.78
N ILE A 31 -16.75 -8.05 21.79
CA ILE A 31 -15.47 -8.24 21.08
C ILE A 31 -14.47 -8.87 22.04
N VAL A 32 -14.72 -10.12 22.43
CA VAL A 32 -13.72 -10.94 23.13
C VAL A 32 -12.69 -11.38 22.09
N TYR A 33 -11.57 -10.65 22.00
CA TYR A 33 -10.39 -11.19 21.35
C TYR A 33 -9.93 -12.41 22.16
N PRO A 34 -9.94 -13.63 21.61
CA PRO A 34 -9.36 -14.77 22.32
C PRO A 34 -7.88 -14.48 22.59
N GLY A 35 -7.50 -14.31 23.87
CA GLY A 35 -6.13 -13.99 24.30
C GLY A 35 -5.93 -12.72 25.15
N THR A 36 -7.00 -12.03 25.57
CA THR A 36 -6.90 -10.87 26.47
C THR A 36 -6.98 -11.20 27.96
N GLN A 37 -7.30 -12.44 28.33
CA GLN A 37 -7.24 -12.89 29.73
C GLN A 37 -5.78 -12.91 30.20
N PHE A 38 -5.54 -12.37 31.40
CA PHE A 38 -4.25 -12.45 32.07
C PHE A 38 -4.09 -13.90 32.56
N ASP A 39 -3.41 -14.70 31.75
CA ASP A 39 -2.99 -16.04 32.10
C ASP A 39 -1.55 -15.95 32.65
N PRO A 40 -1.28 -16.36 33.91
CA PRO A 40 0.07 -16.37 34.47
C PRO A 40 1.06 -17.20 33.63
N ASP A 41 0.59 -18.17 32.85
CA ASP A 41 1.43 -18.97 31.94
C ASP A 41 1.74 -18.23 30.63
N ARG A 42 1.06 -17.13 30.33
CA ARG A 42 1.28 -16.34 29.12
C ARG A 42 2.68 -15.75 29.05
N GLU A 43 3.21 -15.27 30.16
CA GLU A 43 4.57 -14.70 30.19
C GLU A 43 5.62 -15.77 29.92
N ALA A 44 5.43 -16.98 30.47
CA ALA A 44 6.28 -18.13 30.20
C ALA A 44 6.20 -18.53 28.72
N ILE A 45 4.99 -18.67 28.16
CA ILE A 45 4.75 -18.99 26.76
C ILE A 45 5.38 -17.93 25.83
N LEU A 46 5.21 -16.64 26.12
CA LEU A 46 5.81 -15.55 25.34
C LEU A 46 7.35 -15.60 25.36
N ASN A 47 7.94 -15.93 26.51
CA ASN A 47 9.38 -16.10 26.64
C ASN A 47 9.89 -17.31 25.85
N GLU A 48 9.15 -18.43 25.85
CA GLU A 48 9.46 -19.59 25.02
C GLU A 48 9.38 -19.25 23.52
N PHE A 49 8.30 -18.59 23.08
CA PHE A 49 8.17 -18.11 21.70
C PHE A 49 9.30 -17.15 21.32
N LYS A 50 9.71 -16.27 22.22
CA LYS A 50 10.85 -15.37 22.00
C LYS A 50 12.14 -16.16 21.81
N GLY A 51 12.40 -17.15 22.65
CA GLY A 51 13.56 -18.06 22.52
C GLY A 51 13.56 -18.83 21.20
N ILE A 52 12.40 -19.38 20.79
CA ILE A 52 12.24 -20.07 19.51
C ILE A 52 12.49 -19.11 18.33
N ARG A 53 11.93 -17.89 18.37
CA ARG A 53 12.16 -16.87 17.33
C ARG A 53 13.63 -16.48 17.23
N GLN A 54 14.30 -16.32 18.37
CA GLN A 54 15.73 -16.02 18.44
C GLN A 54 16.54 -17.15 17.79
N ALA A 55 16.29 -18.40 18.17
CA ALA A 55 16.98 -19.56 17.61
C ALA A 55 16.75 -19.75 16.11
N ILE A 56 15.55 -19.41 15.59
CA ILE A 56 15.27 -19.39 14.15
C ILE A 56 16.06 -18.27 13.48
N PHE A 57 16.07 -17.06 14.06
CA PHE A 57 16.80 -15.91 13.54
C PHE A 57 18.31 -16.19 13.47
N ASP A 58 18.89 -16.77 14.51
CA ASP A 58 20.32 -17.08 14.58
C ASP A 58 20.75 -18.13 13.54
N LYS A 59 19.83 -18.99 13.11
CA LYS A 59 20.05 -20.00 12.07
C LYS A 59 19.80 -19.49 10.64
N GLN A 60 19.25 -18.29 10.47
CA GLN A 60 18.96 -17.76 9.14
C GLN A 60 20.23 -17.34 8.41
N THR A 61 20.42 -17.86 7.21
CA THR A 61 21.50 -17.37 6.34
C THR A 61 21.12 -16.02 5.72
N PRO A 62 22.10 -15.21 5.26
CA PRO A 62 21.81 -13.99 4.51
C PRO A 62 20.94 -14.23 3.27
N LYS A 63 21.07 -15.41 2.64
CA LYS A 63 20.25 -15.82 1.50
C LYS A 63 18.79 -16.07 1.90
N ASP A 64 18.56 -16.68 3.05
CA ASP A 64 17.21 -16.92 3.58
C ASP A 64 16.50 -15.62 3.97
N ASN A 65 17.25 -14.69 4.57
CA ASN A 65 16.76 -13.35 4.87
C ASN A 65 16.35 -12.60 3.59
N LEU A 66 17.22 -12.61 2.56
CA LEU A 66 16.91 -12.02 1.27
C LEU A 66 15.68 -12.67 0.62
N ARG A 67 15.60 -14.01 0.62
CA ARG A 67 14.46 -14.76 0.08
C ARG A 67 13.16 -14.36 0.76
N SER A 68 13.18 -14.22 2.09
CA SER A 68 12.01 -13.82 2.89
C SER A 68 11.56 -12.40 2.53
N LYS A 69 12.51 -11.45 2.41
CA LYS A 69 12.24 -10.07 1.97
C LYS A 69 11.66 -10.02 0.56
N MET A 70 12.17 -10.83 -0.36
CA MET A 70 11.67 -10.91 -1.74
C MET A 70 10.28 -11.52 -1.79
N LEU A 71 10.03 -12.58 -1.03
CA LEU A 71 8.73 -13.21 -0.93
C LEU A 71 7.66 -12.24 -0.38
N GLN A 72 8.00 -11.50 0.67
CA GLN A 72 7.13 -10.43 1.19
C GLN A 72 6.83 -9.39 0.11
N LEU A 73 7.82 -8.96 -0.67
CA LEU A 73 7.62 -7.96 -1.73
C LEU A 73 6.65 -8.49 -2.79
N LYS A 74 6.83 -9.76 -3.18
CA LYS A 74 5.98 -10.42 -4.17
C LYS A 74 4.53 -10.50 -3.71
N PHE A 75 4.29 -10.85 -2.45
CA PHE A 75 2.93 -10.85 -1.90
C PHE A 75 2.32 -9.45 -1.87
N MET A 76 3.08 -8.42 -1.47
CA MET A 76 2.60 -7.04 -1.53
C MET A 76 2.23 -6.60 -2.96
N MET A 77 3.04 -6.98 -3.95
CA MET A 77 2.75 -6.71 -5.36
C MET A 77 1.49 -7.43 -5.82
N GLN A 78 1.31 -8.70 -5.44
CA GLN A 78 0.14 -9.50 -5.81
C GLN A 78 -1.13 -8.99 -5.14
N GLU A 79 -1.08 -8.67 -3.86
CA GLU A 79 -2.17 -8.08 -3.10
C GLU A 79 -2.58 -6.74 -3.73
N TYR A 80 -1.61 -5.87 -4.03
CA TYR A 80 -1.86 -4.62 -4.74
C TYR A 80 -2.60 -4.85 -6.05
N LEU A 81 -2.22 -5.86 -6.84
CA LEU A 81 -2.91 -6.17 -8.09
C LEU A 81 -4.33 -6.70 -7.87
N GLN A 82 -4.58 -7.45 -6.79
CA GLN A 82 -5.88 -8.02 -6.44
C GLN A 82 -6.85 -7.00 -5.83
N THR A 83 -6.36 -5.97 -5.14
CA THR A 83 -7.22 -4.91 -4.59
C THR A 83 -7.97 -4.23 -5.73
N GLN A 84 -9.29 -4.41 -5.83
CA GLN A 84 -10.09 -3.64 -6.79
C GLN A 84 -9.93 -2.14 -6.49
N ALA A 85 -9.97 -1.31 -7.53
CA ALA A 85 -9.86 0.15 -7.41
C ALA A 85 -10.74 0.61 -6.24
N LEU A 86 -10.10 1.20 -5.22
CA LEU A 86 -10.82 1.69 -4.04
C LEU A 86 -11.96 2.61 -4.50
N PRO A 87 -13.09 2.65 -3.77
CA PRO A 87 -14.15 3.60 -4.06
C PRO A 87 -13.55 5.01 -4.20
N GLU A 88 -14.09 5.74 -5.16
CA GLU A 88 -13.72 7.09 -5.64
C GLU A 88 -13.60 8.19 -4.56
N LYS A 89 -13.64 7.85 -3.27
CA LYS A 89 -13.46 8.76 -2.13
C LYS A 89 -12.25 8.44 -1.25
N GLN A 90 -11.55 7.33 -1.44
CA GLN A 90 -10.35 6.99 -0.66
C GLN A 90 -9.03 7.45 -1.30
N TRP A 91 -9.06 7.93 -2.55
CA TRP A 91 -7.86 8.32 -3.30
C TRP A 91 -7.25 9.67 -2.90
N GLU A 92 -7.99 10.52 -2.18
CA GLU A 92 -7.48 11.85 -1.78
C GLU A 92 -6.42 11.80 -0.68
N THR A 93 -6.31 10.69 0.08
CA THR A 93 -5.41 10.61 1.25
C THR A 93 -4.40 9.47 1.22
N GLN A 94 -4.61 8.43 0.40
CA GLN A 94 -3.69 7.29 0.29
C GLN A 94 -3.23 7.13 -1.15
N LYS A 95 -2.06 7.68 -1.46
CA LYS A 95 -1.39 7.47 -2.74
C LYS A 95 -1.10 5.98 -2.89
N ALA A 96 -1.84 5.30 -3.78
CA ALA A 96 -1.62 3.89 -4.07
C ALA A 96 -0.14 3.64 -4.43
N PRO A 97 0.43 2.50 -4.01
CA PRO A 97 1.82 2.18 -4.33
C PRO A 97 1.97 2.03 -5.84
N SER A 98 2.87 2.83 -6.43
CA SER A 98 3.16 2.78 -7.87
C SER A 98 4.30 1.81 -8.19
N PHE A 99 4.49 1.49 -9.46
CA PHE A 99 5.66 0.80 -10.02
C PHE A 99 6.97 1.33 -9.42
N ALA A 100 7.11 2.65 -9.34
CA ALA A 100 8.29 3.30 -8.79
C ALA A 100 8.49 3.01 -7.29
N ALA A 101 7.40 2.87 -6.52
CA ALA A 101 7.47 2.48 -5.12
C ALA A 101 7.94 1.04 -4.97
N PHE A 102 7.38 0.09 -5.74
CA PHE A 102 7.84 -1.30 -5.73
C PHE A 102 9.29 -1.45 -6.21
N LEU A 103 9.72 -0.65 -7.19
CA LEU A 103 11.11 -0.63 -7.63
C LEU A 103 12.06 -0.12 -6.54
N LYS A 104 11.68 0.94 -5.80
CA LYS A 104 12.45 1.43 -4.65
C LYS A 104 12.59 0.34 -3.58
N GLU A 105 11.48 -0.30 -3.24
CA GLU A 105 11.46 -1.41 -2.28
C GLU A 105 12.35 -2.57 -2.71
N TYR A 106 12.30 -2.93 -3.99
CA TYR A 106 13.17 -3.96 -4.55
C TYR A 106 14.66 -3.60 -4.37
N ILE A 107 15.07 -2.41 -4.80
CA ILE A 107 16.46 -1.95 -4.70
C ILE A 107 16.92 -1.88 -3.24
N HIS A 108 16.06 -1.38 -2.36
CA HIS A 108 16.33 -1.31 -0.92
C HIS A 108 16.53 -2.70 -0.32
N ARG A 109 15.69 -3.68 -0.66
CA ARG A 109 15.77 -5.05 -0.14
C ARG A 109 16.99 -5.83 -0.67
N VAL A 110 17.45 -5.53 -1.88
CA VAL A 110 18.72 -6.04 -2.43
C VAL A 110 19.95 -5.37 -1.77
N ASN A 111 19.74 -4.29 -1.00
CA ASN A 111 20.78 -3.52 -0.33
C ASN A 111 21.82 -2.95 -1.31
N ARG A 112 21.33 -2.33 -2.38
CA ARG A 112 22.14 -1.65 -3.40
C ARG A 112 21.84 -0.16 -3.44
N LYS A 113 22.85 0.67 -3.71
CA LYS A 113 22.63 2.08 -4.03
C LYS A 113 22.07 2.18 -5.45
N ASN A 114 21.25 3.19 -5.73
CA ASN A 114 20.64 3.36 -7.06
C ASN A 114 21.66 3.40 -8.20
N LYS A 115 22.85 3.99 -7.97
CA LYS A 115 23.93 4.05 -8.97
C LYS A 115 24.50 2.66 -9.29
N ASP A 116 24.72 1.86 -8.26
CA ASP A 116 25.30 0.51 -8.40
C ASP A 116 24.25 -0.42 -9.02
N PHE A 117 22.99 -0.32 -8.57
CA PHE A 117 21.90 -1.07 -9.16
C PHE A 117 21.69 -0.75 -10.65
N ALA A 118 21.80 0.52 -11.03
CA ALA A 118 21.77 0.91 -12.46
C ALA A 118 22.85 0.18 -13.27
N GLN A 119 24.05 -0.02 -12.71
CA GLN A 119 25.11 -0.81 -13.34
C GLN A 119 24.74 -2.31 -13.39
N ASP A 120 24.21 -2.87 -12.30
CA ASP A 120 23.79 -4.28 -12.22
C ASP A 120 22.79 -4.64 -13.33
N ILE A 121 21.86 -3.74 -13.66
CA ILE A 121 20.89 -3.92 -14.76
C ILE A 121 21.29 -3.24 -16.07
N SER A 122 22.53 -2.74 -16.20
CA SER A 122 23.06 -2.08 -17.41
C SER A 122 22.21 -0.90 -17.93
N VAL A 123 21.63 -0.10 -17.04
CA VAL A 123 20.81 1.10 -17.32
C VAL A 123 21.59 2.37 -16.93
N LYS A 124 21.36 3.49 -17.62
CA LYS A 124 21.96 4.77 -17.22
C LYS A 124 21.38 5.21 -15.87
N ALA A 125 22.22 5.63 -14.92
CA ALA A 125 21.75 6.08 -13.60
C ALA A 125 20.70 7.21 -13.67
N ALA A 126 20.83 8.12 -14.64
CA ALA A 126 19.84 9.17 -14.89
C ALA A 126 18.48 8.61 -15.36
N GLU A 127 18.48 7.63 -16.26
CA GLU A 127 17.26 6.95 -16.72
C GLU A 127 16.57 6.24 -15.56
N LEU A 128 17.33 5.47 -14.76
CA LEU A 128 16.80 4.80 -13.58
C LEU A 128 16.21 5.80 -12.57
N SER A 129 16.89 6.93 -12.35
CA SER A 129 16.41 7.98 -11.44
C SER A 129 15.06 8.56 -11.86
N LEU A 130 14.86 8.80 -13.16
CA LEU A 130 13.58 9.28 -13.69
C LEU A 130 12.46 8.27 -13.46
N VAL A 131 12.74 6.96 -13.62
CA VAL A 131 11.78 5.88 -13.36
C VAL A 131 11.45 5.77 -11.87
N ILE A 132 12.46 5.76 -11.01
CA ILE A 132 12.33 5.69 -9.54
C ILE A 132 11.54 6.90 -9.00
N ASN A 133 11.62 8.06 -9.64
CA ASN A 133 10.91 9.26 -9.24
C ASN A 133 9.57 9.46 -9.96
N SER A 134 9.06 8.44 -10.65
CA SER A 134 7.81 8.49 -11.42
C SER A 134 7.76 9.63 -12.45
N ARG A 135 8.92 10.14 -12.89
CA ARG A 135 9.03 11.19 -13.92
C ARG A 135 8.97 10.59 -15.33
N ARG A 136 9.22 9.30 -15.47
CA ARG A 136 9.20 8.56 -16.73
C ARG A 136 8.71 7.13 -16.48
N LYS A 137 7.94 6.58 -17.42
CA LYS A 137 7.56 5.15 -17.39
C LYS A 137 8.79 4.26 -17.69
N PRO A 138 8.91 3.09 -17.04
CA PRO A 138 9.99 2.15 -17.35
C PRO A 138 9.89 1.70 -18.81
N THR A 139 11.05 1.48 -19.44
CA THR A 139 11.08 0.83 -20.75
C THR A 139 10.94 -0.69 -20.58
N GLU A 140 10.48 -1.39 -21.62
CA GLU A 140 10.39 -2.87 -21.59
C GLU A 140 11.72 -3.53 -21.23
N LYS A 141 12.83 -2.95 -21.72
CA LYS A 141 14.19 -3.40 -21.38
C LYS A 141 14.42 -3.41 -19.87
N ILE A 142 14.02 -2.36 -19.16
CA ILE A 142 14.14 -2.31 -17.69
C ILE A 142 13.34 -3.45 -17.05
N ILE A 143 12.11 -3.67 -17.51
CA ILE A 143 11.23 -4.72 -16.97
C ILE A 143 11.84 -6.11 -17.14
N TYR A 144 12.31 -6.46 -18.33
CA TYR A 144 12.96 -7.77 -18.56
C TYR A 144 14.28 -7.91 -17.77
N ARG A 145 15.04 -6.83 -17.61
CA ARG A 145 16.26 -6.84 -16.80
C ARG A 145 15.98 -7.04 -15.32
N LEU A 146 14.86 -6.52 -14.80
CA LEU A 146 14.41 -6.80 -13.43
C LEU A 146 14.07 -8.28 -13.24
N GLU A 147 13.41 -8.90 -14.22
CA GLU A 147 13.14 -10.33 -14.19
C GLU A 147 14.44 -11.14 -14.10
N ILE A 148 15.38 -10.89 -15.02
CA ILE A 148 16.68 -11.58 -15.07
C ILE A 148 17.47 -11.36 -13.78
N HIS A 149 17.60 -10.11 -13.33
CA HIS A 149 18.31 -9.76 -12.10
C HIS A 149 17.69 -10.43 -10.87
N SER A 150 16.37 -10.64 -10.87
CA SER A 150 15.67 -11.37 -9.81
C SER A 150 15.74 -12.89 -9.92
N ASN A 151 16.47 -13.43 -10.89
CA ASN A 151 16.48 -14.86 -11.22
C ASN A 151 15.04 -15.40 -11.43
N HIS A 152 14.25 -14.67 -12.22
CA HIS A 152 12.84 -14.97 -12.53
C HIS A 152 11.88 -15.01 -11.33
N PHE A 153 12.31 -14.55 -10.14
CA PHE A 153 11.45 -14.51 -8.96
C PHE A 153 10.27 -13.52 -9.13
N PHE A 154 10.54 -12.41 -9.82
CA PHE A 154 9.55 -11.42 -10.27
C PHE A 154 9.46 -11.44 -11.81
N PRO A 155 8.54 -12.22 -12.40
CA PRO A 155 8.35 -12.27 -13.84
C PRO A 155 8.05 -10.90 -14.43
N ALA A 156 8.48 -10.61 -15.66
CA ALA A 156 8.20 -9.35 -16.36
C ALA A 156 6.69 -9.03 -16.37
N VAL A 157 5.85 -10.04 -16.56
CA VAL A 157 4.38 -9.91 -16.54
C VAL A 157 3.87 -9.31 -15.23
N LEU A 158 4.48 -9.65 -14.08
CA LEU A 158 4.09 -9.08 -12.80
C LEU A 158 4.38 -7.57 -12.76
N TRP A 159 5.56 -7.16 -13.21
CA TRP A 159 5.96 -5.76 -13.32
C TRP A 159 5.08 -4.98 -14.30
N PHE A 160 4.77 -5.58 -15.46
CA PHE A 160 3.86 -4.99 -16.44
C PHE A 160 2.47 -4.76 -15.87
N LYS A 161 1.90 -5.74 -15.14
CA LYS A 161 0.58 -5.59 -14.52
C LYS A 161 0.52 -4.42 -13.54
N ILE A 162 1.58 -4.20 -12.77
CA ILE A 162 1.66 -3.07 -11.83
C ILE A 162 1.70 -1.75 -12.60
N MET A 163 2.51 -1.68 -13.67
CA MET A 163 2.58 -0.50 -14.52
C MET A 163 1.24 -0.18 -15.20
N GLU A 164 0.53 -1.20 -15.68
CA GLU A 164 -0.80 -1.02 -16.29
C GLU A 164 -1.85 -0.60 -15.27
N LYS A 165 -1.78 -1.11 -14.03
CA LYS A 165 -2.66 -0.66 -12.95
C LYS A 165 -2.43 0.81 -12.60
N ASP A 166 -1.19 1.27 -12.58
CA ASP A 166 -0.88 2.69 -12.40
C ASP A 166 -1.46 3.53 -13.54
N ARG A 167 -1.33 3.06 -14.78
CA ARG A 167 -1.89 3.71 -15.96
C ARG A 167 -3.42 3.76 -15.91
N GLU A 168 -4.07 2.70 -15.49
CA GLU A 168 -5.51 2.65 -15.32
C GLU A 168 -5.98 3.70 -14.30
N ASN A 169 -5.28 3.82 -13.18
CA ASN A 169 -5.56 4.84 -12.18
C ASN A 169 -5.37 6.27 -12.74
N GLU A 170 -4.30 6.51 -13.50
CA GLU A 170 -4.07 7.79 -14.20
C GLU A 170 -5.23 8.12 -15.17
N LEU A 171 -5.72 7.13 -15.91
CA LEU A 171 -6.81 7.32 -16.87
C LEU A 171 -8.16 7.58 -16.19
N ARG A 172 -8.44 6.88 -15.08
CA ARG A 172 -9.67 7.05 -14.30
C ARG A 172 -9.77 8.45 -13.69
N SER A 173 -8.67 9.00 -13.20
CA SER A 173 -8.66 10.30 -12.52
C SER A 173 -8.58 11.51 -13.46
N ASN A 174 -8.25 11.33 -14.74
CA ASN A 174 -7.96 12.45 -15.64
C ASN A 174 -9.16 12.86 -16.51
N HIS A 175 -10.13 13.50 -15.87
CA HIS A 175 -11.33 14.01 -16.54
C HIS A 175 -11.04 15.14 -17.54
N ASP A 176 -10.00 15.95 -17.30
CA ASP A 176 -9.61 17.06 -18.17
C ASP A 176 -9.26 16.61 -19.60
N ILE A 177 -8.62 15.44 -19.74
CA ILE A 177 -8.31 14.86 -21.05
C ILE A 177 -9.61 14.50 -21.78
N ILE A 178 -10.58 13.92 -21.08
CA ILE A 178 -11.86 13.52 -21.68
C ILE A 178 -12.58 14.75 -22.26
N GLU A 179 -12.62 15.85 -21.53
CA GLU A 179 -13.24 17.10 -22.00
C GLU A 179 -12.51 17.69 -23.21
N LYS A 180 -11.18 17.69 -23.19
CA LYS A 180 -10.36 18.16 -24.32
C LYS A 180 -10.54 17.29 -25.56
N GLU A 181 -10.63 15.98 -25.41
CA GLU A 181 -10.75 15.05 -26.53
C GLU A 181 -12.18 14.91 -27.05
N ARG A 182 -13.19 15.17 -26.22
CA ARG A 182 -14.61 15.10 -26.60
C ARG A 182 -14.92 15.96 -27.83
N LYS A 183 -14.29 17.13 -27.97
CA LYS A 183 -14.49 18.02 -29.14
C LYS A 183 -13.99 17.42 -30.46
N HIS A 184 -13.11 16.42 -30.41
CA HIS A 184 -12.59 15.72 -31.58
C HIS A 184 -13.46 14.53 -32.01
N VAL A 185 -14.38 14.08 -31.14
CA VAL A 185 -15.29 12.97 -31.43
C VAL A 185 -16.53 13.48 -32.16
N LYS A 186 -16.66 13.13 -33.45
CA LYS A 186 -17.74 13.63 -34.33
C LYS A 186 -19.08 12.91 -34.14
N LYS A 187 -19.07 11.66 -33.69
CA LYS A 187 -20.27 10.85 -33.47
C LYS A 187 -20.03 9.91 -32.29
N VAL A 188 -20.92 9.97 -31.30
CA VAL A 188 -20.94 9.04 -30.16
C VAL A 188 -21.92 7.91 -30.50
N LEU A 189 -21.58 6.68 -30.12
CA LEU A 189 -22.48 5.54 -30.29
C LEU A 189 -23.60 5.62 -29.25
N GLU A 190 -24.84 5.58 -29.70
CA GLU A 190 -26.01 5.42 -28.82
C GLU A 190 -26.24 3.93 -28.60
N ILE A 191 -25.61 3.39 -27.56
CA ILE A 191 -25.83 2.02 -27.09
C ILE A 191 -26.72 2.17 -25.86
N ALA A 192 -28.03 2.06 -26.07
CA ALA A 192 -29.04 2.00 -25.02
C ALA A 192 -29.17 0.58 -24.47
#